data_AF-A0A1I1G7S2-F1
#
_entry.id   AF-A0A1I1G7S2-F1
#
_cell.length_a   1.000
_cell.length_b   1.000
_cell.length_c   1.000
_cell.angle_alpha   90.00
_cell.angle_beta   90.00
_cell.angle_gamma   90.00
#
_symmetry.space_group_name_H-M   'P 1'
#
loop_
_entity.id
_entity.type
_entity.pdbx_description
1 polymer ?
#
loop_
_entity_poly.entity_id
_entity_poly.type
_entity_poly.pdbx_seq_one_letter_code
_entity_poly.pdbx_strand_id
1 'polypeptide(L)'
;MTTDAELLAAARAVAAEDEDRAGVAMLVALLDRTGTATTGTPDPADRALAADVRRAWEVLRAADPDTTVQDALAALALLHLRPGTQGGRGGGGGGGLAAWRPGDTGRPDHGTRDAEADAVVDAVLHGRHLRVVNWHNTPASHAEELRRELTWYAERFSPVTEADLHTALDTGRWADPRPGVVPAFFDGFASAVQVAAPLCEELGLVGWFYPPTEFLDCPPEQQRAFAAEHDLGVLDEDLPGDAPLAMTWDDLADLAGRHVVCGHSATHASSASVRTPADVDRQVLRPLARLTEVIGRRPAGWAWLGGTPFDPAAPGDAAVAESGIRLWTSNAAVERLR
;
A
#
# COMPACT_ATOMS: atom_id res chain seq x y z
N MET A 1 10.06 1.69 -24.46
CA MET A 1 11.19 1.87 -23.54
C MET A 1 11.03 3.22 -22.89
N THR A 2 10.95 3.23 -21.58
CA THR A 2 10.86 4.46 -20.79
C THR A 2 12.19 5.20 -20.79
N THR A 3 12.15 6.50 -21.04
CA THR A 3 13.32 7.38 -21.05
C THR A 3 13.62 7.93 -19.65
N ASP A 4 14.85 8.38 -19.41
CA ASP A 4 15.24 8.97 -18.12
C ASP A 4 14.42 10.24 -17.83
N ALA A 5 14.09 11.00 -18.87
CA ALA A 5 13.24 12.18 -18.75
C ALA A 5 11.80 11.83 -18.31
N GLU A 6 11.24 10.75 -18.84
CA GLU A 6 9.92 10.25 -18.42
C GLU A 6 9.95 9.75 -16.97
N LEU A 7 11.00 9.04 -16.55
CA LEU A 7 11.17 8.59 -15.16
C LEU A 7 11.26 9.76 -14.18
N LEU A 8 12.08 10.77 -14.49
CA LEU A 8 12.22 11.95 -13.64
C LEU A 8 10.92 12.78 -13.59
N ALA A 9 10.19 12.87 -14.70
CA ALA A 9 8.90 13.54 -14.73
C ALA A 9 7.85 12.77 -13.90
N ALA A 10 7.82 11.44 -14.03
CA ALA A 10 6.94 10.58 -13.24
C ALA A 10 7.26 10.67 -11.74
N ALA A 11 8.53 10.61 -11.36
CA ALA A 11 8.94 10.75 -9.95
C ALA A 11 8.54 12.11 -9.36
N ARG A 12 8.68 13.20 -10.12
CA ARG A 12 8.19 14.52 -9.69
C ARG A 12 6.68 14.56 -9.55
N ALA A 13 5.95 13.91 -10.45
CA ALA A 13 4.49 13.85 -10.37
C ALA A 13 4.07 13.06 -9.11
N VAL A 14 4.66 11.89 -8.85
CA VAL A 14 4.42 11.12 -7.62
C VAL A 14 4.78 11.93 -6.37
N ALA A 15 5.94 12.59 -6.33
CA ALA A 15 6.34 13.38 -5.17
C ALA A 15 5.48 14.63 -4.95
N ALA A 16 4.78 15.09 -5.99
CA ALA A 16 3.85 16.21 -5.92
C ALA A 16 2.38 15.77 -5.77
N GLU A 17 2.11 14.45 -5.83
CA GLU A 17 0.80 13.93 -5.53
C GLU A 17 0.56 14.11 -4.04
N ASP A 18 -0.45 14.92 -3.73
CA ASP A 18 -1.07 14.92 -2.44
C ASP A 18 -1.80 13.59 -2.28
N GLU A 19 -1.64 12.91 -1.14
CA GLU A 19 -2.28 11.61 -0.84
C GLU A 19 -3.81 11.67 -0.95
N ASP A 20 -4.32 12.91 -1.00
CA ASP A 20 -5.71 13.34 -1.01
C ASP A 20 -6.48 13.13 -2.33
N ARG A 21 -5.86 12.78 -3.48
CA ARG A 21 -6.60 12.94 -4.77
C ARG A 21 -6.73 11.75 -5.69
N ALA A 22 -5.87 10.74 -5.63
CA ALA A 22 -5.97 9.63 -6.57
C ALA A 22 -5.26 8.36 -6.07
N GLY A 23 -5.64 7.20 -6.60
CA GLY A 23 -5.04 5.92 -6.24
C GLY A 23 -3.57 5.87 -6.63
N VAL A 24 -2.67 5.76 -5.65
CA VAL A 24 -1.23 5.65 -5.90
C VAL A 24 -0.91 4.22 -6.29
N ALA A 25 -0.68 3.98 -7.58
CA ALA A 25 -0.27 2.67 -8.06
C ALA A 25 1.18 2.38 -7.66
N MET A 26 1.42 1.14 -7.26
CA MET A 26 2.71 0.60 -6.85
C MET A 26 2.95 -0.73 -7.54
N LEU A 27 4.16 -0.92 -8.04
CA LEU A 27 4.69 -2.24 -8.34
C LEU A 27 5.45 -2.71 -7.10
N VAL A 28 5.09 -3.86 -6.54
CA VAL A 28 5.75 -4.39 -5.33
C VAL A 28 6.32 -5.77 -5.60
N ALA A 29 7.45 -6.09 -4.95
CA ALA A 29 8.02 -7.42 -4.94
C ALA A 29 7.19 -8.38 -4.08
N LEU A 30 7.16 -9.66 -4.46
CA LEU A 30 6.68 -10.73 -3.58
C LEU A 30 7.88 -11.43 -2.95
N LEU A 31 8.05 -11.21 -1.65
CA LEU A 31 9.18 -11.73 -0.88
C LEU A 31 8.73 -12.82 0.08
N ASP A 32 9.64 -13.73 0.42
CA ASP A 32 9.33 -14.86 1.28
C ASP A 32 10.46 -15.17 2.27
N ARG A 33 10.21 -14.94 3.56
CA ARG A 33 11.16 -15.20 4.65
C ARG A 33 11.19 -16.64 5.11
N THR A 34 10.25 -17.48 4.67
CA THR A 34 10.29 -18.92 4.96
C THR A 34 11.32 -19.63 4.08
N GLY A 35 11.79 -18.99 3.00
CA GLY A 35 12.80 -19.54 2.09
C GLY A 35 12.27 -20.64 1.18
N THR A 36 10.94 -20.70 0.99
CA THR A 36 10.28 -21.72 0.17
C THR A 36 9.91 -21.22 -1.23
N ALA A 37 10.24 -19.97 -1.55
CA ALA A 37 10.00 -19.39 -2.87
C ALA A 37 10.63 -20.24 -3.99
N THR A 38 9.80 -20.62 -4.94
CA THR A 38 10.23 -21.35 -6.14
C THR A 38 10.74 -20.36 -7.20
N THR A 39 11.85 -20.70 -7.84
CA THR A 39 12.39 -19.92 -8.96
C THR A 39 11.73 -20.35 -10.26
N GLY A 40 10.79 -19.55 -10.75
CA GLY A 40 10.28 -19.67 -12.12
C GLY A 40 11.36 -19.32 -13.14
N THR A 41 11.27 -19.83 -14.37
CA THR A 41 12.11 -19.33 -15.46
C THR A 41 11.59 -17.94 -15.88
N PRO A 42 12.44 -16.89 -15.92
CA PRO A 42 12.00 -15.54 -16.28
C PRO A 42 11.32 -15.48 -17.65
N ASP A 43 10.11 -14.90 -17.71
CA ASP A 43 9.44 -14.54 -18.97
C ASP A 43 10.18 -13.33 -19.62
N PRO A 44 10.26 -13.22 -20.96
CA PRO A 44 10.63 -11.97 -21.62
C PRO A 44 10.03 -10.68 -21.02
N ALA A 45 8.75 -10.69 -20.62
CA ALA A 45 8.08 -9.54 -20.01
C ALA A 45 8.66 -9.21 -18.62
N ASP A 46 8.90 -10.22 -17.79
CA ASP A 46 9.50 -10.05 -16.47
C ASP A 46 10.95 -9.54 -16.57
N ARG A 47 11.72 -10.02 -17.56
CA ARG A 47 13.06 -9.49 -17.85
C ARG A 47 13.04 -8.01 -18.23
N ALA A 48 12.09 -7.61 -19.07
CA ALA A 48 11.95 -6.20 -19.45
C ALA A 48 11.56 -5.34 -18.24
N LEU A 49 10.58 -5.78 -17.45
CA LEU A 49 10.15 -5.07 -16.25
C LEU A 49 11.27 -4.97 -15.20
N ALA A 50 12.02 -6.04 -14.97
CA ALA A 50 13.18 -6.04 -14.06
C ALA A 50 14.28 -5.05 -14.51
N ALA A 51 14.51 -4.94 -15.83
CA ALA A 51 15.43 -3.96 -16.38
C ALA A 51 14.92 -2.53 -16.20
N ASP A 52 13.61 -2.29 -16.36
CA ASP A 52 12.99 -0.99 -16.12
C ASP A 52 13.07 -0.60 -14.63
N VAL A 53 12.84 -1.53 -13.69
CA VAL A 53 13.03 -1.33 -12.24
C VAL A 53 14.47 -0.92 -11.93
N ARG A 54 15.46 -1.66 -12.44
CA ARG A 54 16.87 -1.32 -12.23
C ARG A 54 17.21 0.06 -12.79
N ARG A 55 16.74 0.38 -13.99
CA ARG A 55 16.95 1.69 -14.61
C ARG A 55 16.32 2.80 -13.79
N ALA A 56 15.07 2.63 -13.34
CA ALA A 56 14.37 3.63 -12.53
C ALA A 56 15.13 3.93 -11.24
N TRP A 57 15.59 2.89 -10.53
CA TRP A 57 16.41 3.05 -9.34
C TRP A 57 17.71 3.82 -9.65
N GLU A 58 18.44 3.43 -10.70
CA GLU A 58 19.71 4.07 -11.08
C GLU A 58 19.55 5.54 -11.45
N VAL A 59 18.48 5.89 -12.17
CA VAL A 59 18.20 7.26 -12.59
C VAL A 59 17.82 8.14 -11.40
N LEU A 60 16.88 7.70 -10.57
CA LEU A 60 16.38 8.50 -9.44
C LEU A 60 17.46 8.68 -8.38
N ARG A 61 18.17 7.61 -8.00
CA ARG A 61 19.23 7.68 -6.97
C ARG A 61 20.39 8.60 -7.38
N ALA A 62 20.65 8.71 -8.68
CA ALA A 62 21.68 9.60 -9.21
C ALA A 62 21.21 11.06 -9.27
N ALA A 63 19.92 11.28 -9.47
CA ALA A 63 19.33 12.61 -9.56
C ALA A 63 19.01 13.23 -8.20
N ASP A 64 18.63 12.41 -7.21
CA ASP A 64 18.26 12.85 -5.87
C ASP A 64 18.67 11.81 -4.82
N PRO A 65 19.60 12.12 -3.89
CA PRO A 65 20.06 11.20 -2.86
C PRO A 65 18.99 10.86 -1.81
N ASP A 66 17.86 11.58 -1.81
CA ASP A 66 16.76 11.37 -0.87
C ASP A 66 15.79 10.28 -1.36
N THR A 67 15.88 9.89 -2.63
CA THR A 67 15.05 8.84 -3.21
C THR A 67 15.34 7.45 -2.64
N THR A 68 14.34 6.60 -2.72
CA THR A 68 14.31 5.23 -2.22
C THR A 68 13.80 4.29 -3.32
N VAL A 69 13.85 2.98 -3.07
CA VAL A 69 13.33 1.98 -4.03
C VAL A 69 11.84 2.17 -4.25
N GLN A 70 11.08 2.52 -3.21
CA GLN A 70 9.65 2.89 -3.31
C GLN A 70 9.42 3.99 -4.36
N ASP A 71 10.23 5.05 -4.39
CA ASP A 71 10.01 6.17 -5.32
C ASP A 71 10.20 5.71 -6.78
N ALA A 72 11.17 4.85 -7.03
CA ALA A 72 11.37 4.25 -8.35
C ALA A 72 10.21 3.33 -8.77
N LEU A 73 9.67 2.55 -7.83
CA LEU A 73 8.53 1.67 -8.09
C LEU A 73 7.25 2.46 -8.33
N ALA A 74 7.01 3.52 -7.58
CA ALA A 74 5.89 4.44 -7.79
C ALA A 74 5.98 5.17 -9.13
N ALA A 75 7.16 5.68 -9.49
CA ALA A 75 7.37 6.35 -10.77
C ALA A 75 7.13 5.41 -11.96
N LEU A 76 7.57 4.16 -11.89
CA LEU A 76 7.27 3.15 -12.90
C LEU A 76 5.79 2.79 -12.95
N ALA A 77 5.15 2.66 -11.80
CA ALA A 77 3.73 2.35 -11.71
C ALA A 77 2.87 3.49 -12.28
N LEU A 78 3.23 4.76 -12.07
CA LEU A 78 2.57 5.90 -12.71
C LEU A 78 2.59 5.80 -14.24
N LEU A 79 3.70 5.32 -14.81
CA LEU A 79 3.87 5.21 -16.27
C LEU A 79 3.17 4.01 -16.89
N HIS A 80 2.98 2.93 -16.13
CA HIS A 80 2.57 1.63 -16.68
C HIS A 80 1.28 1.06 -16.07
N LEU A 81 0.94 1.48 -14.87
CA LEU A 81 -0.09 0.89 -14.01
C LEU A 81 -1.17 1.88 -13.60
N ARG A 82 -1.29 3.04 -14.26
CA ARG A 82 -2.41 3.97 -14.05
C ARG A 82 -3.16 4.25 -15.35
N PRO A 83 -4.50 4.33 -15.31
CA PRO A 83 -5.28 4.80 -16.45
C PRO A 83 -4.80 6.20 -16.85
N GLY A 84 -4.71 6.42 -18.17
CA GLY A 84 -3.93 7.50 -18.77
C GLY A 84 -3.99 8.83 -18.01
N THR A 85 -2.83 9.26 -17.51
CA THR A 85 -2.57 10.59 -16.97
C THR A 85 -2.49 11.63 -18.09
N GLN A 86 -3.48 11.64 -18.99
CA GLN A 86 -3.63 12.73 -19.95
C GLN A 86 -4.30 13.91 -19.27
N GLY A 87 -3.47 14.74 -18.60
CA GLY A 87 -3.84 16.10 -18.23
C GLY A 87 -3.97 16.37 -16.73
N GLY A 88 -2.90 16.17 -15.97
CA GLY A 88 -2.74 16.74 -14.63
C GLY A 88 -1.61 17.78 -14.64
N ARG A 89 -1.89 19.00 -14.19
CA ARG A 89 -1.04 20.19 -14.35
C ARG A 89 0.37 19.98 -13.78
N GLY A 90 1.38 20.37 -14.55
CA GLY A 90 2.75 20.51 -14.07
C GLY A 90 2.80 21.47 -12.88
N GLY A 91 2.93 20.88 -11.69
CA GLY A 91 3.27 21.56 -10.45
C GLY A 91 4.76 21.91 -10.47
N GLY A 92 5.03 23.18 -10.16
CA GLY A 92 6.33 23.88 -10.15
C GLY A 92 7.60 23.03 -10.03
N GLY A 93 8.51 23.23 -10.99
CA GLY A 93 9.91 22.82 -10.87
C GLY A 93 10.54 23.44 -9.62
N GLY A 94 10.78 22.61 -8.61
CA GLY A 94 11.40 23.00 -7.35
C GLY A 94 11.39 21.92 -6.27
N GLY A 95 10.45 20.96 -6.33
CA GLY A 95 10.39 19.83 -5.38
C GLY A 95 11.45 18.74 -5.64
N GLY A 96 11.81 18.01 -4.58
CA GLY A 96 12.61 16.79 -4.64
C GLY A 96 11.87 15.65 -5.38
N LEU A 97 12.54 14.52 -5.55
CA LEU A 97 11.98 13.33 -6.20
C LEU A 97 11.44 12.30 -5.22
N ALA A 98 11.76 12.43 -3.93
CA ALA A 98 11.28 11.54 -2.88
C ALA A 98 9.82 11.85 -2.54
N ALA A 99 8.99 10.81 -2.47
CA ALA A 99 7.62 10.90 -1.95
C ALA A 99 7.61 11.16 -0.44
N TRP A 100 6.47 11.62 0.07
CA TRP A 100 6.27 11.87 1.49
C TRP A 100 6.47 10.60 2.32
N ARG A 101 6.97 10.78 3.55
CA ARG A 101 7.17 9.75 4.57
C ARG A 101 6.99 10.36 5.96
N PRO A 102 6.65 9.55 6.97
CA PRO A 102 6.61 10.03 8.35
C PRO A 102 7.97 10.57 8.79
N GLY A 103 7.97 11.71 9.46
CA GLY A 103 9.21 12.42 9.82
C GLY A 103 10.13 11.65 10.77
N ASP A 104 9.64 10.61 11.44
CA ASP A 104 10.41 9.74 12.32
C ASP A 104 10.93 8.46 11.63
N THR A 105 10.57 8.25 10.36
CA THR A 105 11.07 7.14 9.56
C THR A 105 12.48 7.47 9.09
N GLY A 106 13.47 6.81 9.69
CA GLY A 106 14.86 6.93 9.28
C GLY A 106 15.04 6.48 7.83
N ARG A 107 15.82 7.26 7.06
CA ARG A 107 16.19 6.87 5.70
C ARG A 107 17.30 5.81 5.74
N PRO A 108 17.13 4.65 5.09
CA PRO A 108 18.20 3.67 5.02
C PRO A 108 19.42 4.23 4.27
N ASP A 109 20.61 3.74 4.62
CA ASP A 109 21.82 4.13 3.90
C ASP A 109 21.81 3.66 2.43
N HIS A 110 22.77 4.13 1.63
CA HIS A 110 22.84 3.77 0.22
C HIS A 110 23.01 2.27 -0.02
N GLY A 111 23.81 1.58 0.81
CA GLY A 111 24.03 0.14 0.64
C GLY A 111 22.77 -0.67 0.91
N THR A 112 22.00 -0.27 1.90
CA THR A 112 20.71 -0.90 2.25
C THR A 112 19.69 -0.69 1.13
N ARG A 113 19.61 0.52 0.55
CA ARG A 113 18.72 0.81 -0.58
C ARG A 113 19.14 0.07 -1.86
N ASP A 114 20.44 -0.03 -2.14
CA ASP A 114 20.93 -0.81 -3.28
C ASP A 114 20.61 -2.32 -3.11
N ALA A 115 20.75 -2.86 -1.89
CA ALA A 115 20.38 -4.24 -1.59
C ALA A 115 18.87 -4.49 -1.71
N GLU A 116 18.03 -3.56 -1.27
CA GLU A 116 16.58 -3.60 -1.46
C GLU A 116 16.23 -3.58 -2.96
N ALA A 117 16.86 -2.70 -3.74
CA ALA A 117 16.64 -2.61 -5.18
C ALA A 117 17.01 -3.94 -5.88
N ASP A 118 18.13 -4.55 -5.51
CA ASP A 118 18.54 -5.85 -6.05
C ASP A 118 17.56 -6.97 -5.69
N ALA A 119 17.03 -6.98 -4.46
CA ALA A 119 16.01 -7.94 -4.05
C ALA A 119 14.71 -7.77 -4.84
N VAL A 120 14.27 -6.53 -5.07
CA VAL A 120 13.09 -6.23 -5.89
C VAL A 120 13.32 -6.64 -7.34
N VAL A 121 14.47 -6.30 -7.92
CA VAL A 121 14.81 -6.70 -9.30
C VAL A 121 14.84 -8.22 -9.45
N ASP A 122 15.41 -8.94 -8.48
CA ASP A 122 15.41 -10.41 -8.46
C ASP A 122 13.98 -10.98 -8.37
N ALA A 123 13.13 -10.41 -7.51
CA ALA A 123 11.74 -10.83 -7.39
C ALA A 123 10.99 -10.63 -8.71
N VAL A 124 11.09 -9.43 -9.29
CA VAL A 124 10.44 -9.08 -10.56
C VAL A 124 10.92 -9.98 -11.69
N LEU A 125 12.23 -10.21 -11.80
CA LEU A 125 12.84 -11.08 -12.82
C LEU A 125 12.24 -12.50 -12.80
N HIS A 126 11.84 -12.98 -11.63
CA HIS A 126 11.28 -14.32 -11.45
C HIS A 126 9.74 -14.34 -11.39
N GLY A 127 9.07 -13.28 -11.88
CA GLY A 127 7.61 -13.18 -11.90
C GLY A 127 6.96 -12.99 -10.53
N ARG A 128 7.76 -12.74 -9.47
CA ARG A 128 7.33 -12.56 -8.10
C ARG A 128 7.07 -11.08 -7.82
N HIS A 129 6.02 -10.54 -8.47
CA HIS A 129 5.62 -9.15 -8.31
C HIS A 129 4.11 -8.99 -8.39
N LEU A 130 3.62 -7.92 -7.76
CA LEU A 130 2.20 -7.60 -7.62
C LEU A 130 1.97 -6.12 -7.93
N ARG A 131 0.78 -5.80 -8.44
CA ARG A 131 0.30 -4.42 -8.51
C ARG A 131 -0.55 -4.15 -7.28
N VAL A 132 -0.21 -3.13 -6.53
CA VAL A 132 -1.02 -2.63 -5.42
C VAL A 132 -1.39 -1.20 -5.75
N VAL A 133 -2.63 -0.79 -5.51
CA VAL A 133 -3.06 0.59 -5.74
C VAL A 133 -3.65 1.10 -4.44
N ASN A 134 -3.01 2.13 -3.89
CA ASN A 134 -3.32 2.65 -2.56
C ASN A 134 -4.28 3.83 -2.68
N TRP A 135 -5.45 3.72 -2.08
CA TRP A 135 -6.38 4.82 -1.83
C TRP A 135 -6.51 5.03 -0.33
N HIS A 136 -6.71 6.27 0.10
CA HIS A 136 -7.04 6.61 1.49
C HIS A 136 -8.52 6.98 1.56
N ASN A 137 -8.84 8.26 1.35
CA ASN A 137 -10.22 8.73 1.27
C ASN A 137 -10.79 8.61 -0.15
N THR A 138 -12.05 8.17 -0.28
CA THR A 138 -12.74 7.92 -1.57
C THR A 138 -14.11 8.59 -1.62
N PRO A 139 -14.18 9.93 -1.56
CA PRO A 139 -15.42 10.66 -1.40
C PRO A 139 -16.37 10.47 -2.59
N ALA A 140 -17.67 10.67 -2.35
CA ALA A 140 -18.71 10.49 -3.38
C ALA A 140 -18.53 11.43 -4.59
N SER A 141 -17.98 12.61 -4.39
CA SER A 141 -17.61 13.60 -5.43
C SER A 141 -16.64 13.02 -6.48
N HIS A 142 -15.78 12.07 -6.09
CA HIS A 142 -14.79 11.40 -6.94
C HIS A 142 -15.21 9.98 -7.35
N ALA A 143 -16.43 9.53 -7.04
CA ALA A 143 -16.88 8.17 -7.31
C ALA A 143 -16.79 7.78 -8.80
N GLU A 144 -17.10 8.69 -9.73
CA GLU A 144 -16.98 8.41 -11.17
C GLU A 144 -15.52 8.29 -11.63
N GLU A 145 -14.60 9.00 -10.97
CA GLU A 145 -13.17 8.86 -11.22
C GLU A 145 -12.67 7.52 -10.72
N LEU A 146 -12.95 7.19 -9.47
CA LEU A 146 -12.64 5.89 -8.89
C LEU A 146 -13.22 4.74 -9.72
N ARG A 147 -14.47 4.84 -10.18
CA ARG A 147 -15.08 3.83 -11.06
C ARG A 147 -14.27 3.64 -12.34
N ARG A 148 -13.86 4.73 -13.01
CA ARG A 148 -13.03 4.63 -14.23
C ARG A 148 -11.70 3.96 -13.94
N GLU A 149 -11.06 4.29 -12.82
CA GLU A 149 -9.80 3.68 -12.41
C GLU A 149 -9.96 2.19 -12.14
N LEU A 150 -10.90 1.81 -11.27
CA LEU A 150 -11.17 0.41 -10.93
C LEU A 150 -11.60 -0.40 -12.16
N THR A 151 -12.39 0.17 -13.07
CA THR A 151 -12.76 -0.50 -14.34
C THR A 151 -11.52 -0.79 -15.17
N TRP A 152 -10.60 0.18 -15.30
CA TRP A 152 -9.35 -0.01 -16.03
C TRP A 152 -8.51 -1.15 -15.45
N TYR A 153 -8.46 -1.27 -14.12
CA TYR A 153 -7.79 -2.38 -13.44
C TYR A 153 -8.50 -3.72 -13.64
N ALA A 154 -9.83 -3.78 -13.47
CA ALA A 154 -10.62 -4.99 -13.62
C ALA A 154 -10.53 -5.61 -15.03
N GLU A 155 -10.42 -4.77 -16.06
CA GLU A 155 -10.22 -5.21 -17.46
C GLU A 155 -8.86 -5.87 -17.71
N ARG A 156 -7.82 -5.53 -16.92
CA ARG A 156 -6.42 -5.86 -17.22
C ARG A 156 -5.79 -6.84 -16.25
N PHE A 157 -6.30 -6.89 -15.03
CA PHE A 157 -5.68 -7.62 -13.93
C PHE A 157 -6.69 -8.52 -13.22
N SER A 158 -6.14 -9.48 -12.50
CA SER A 158 -6.89 -10.43 -11.69
C SER A 158 -7.03 -9.90 -10.27
N PRO A 159 -8.23 -9.91 -9.67
CA PRO A 159 -8.35 -9.61 -8.25
C PRO A 159 -7.56 -10.63 -7.43
N VAL A 160 -6.89 -10.18 -6.38
CA VAL A 160 -6.07 -11.04 -5.51
C VAL A 160 -6.71 -11.13 -4.13
N THR A 161 -7.08 -12.34 -3.73
CA THR A 161 -7.43 -12.65 -2.34
C THR A 161 -6.17 -12.99 -1.52
N GLU A 162 -6.31 -13.07 -0.19
CA GLU A 162 -5.26 -13.60 0.69
C GLU A 162 -4.78 -14.99 0.24
N ALA A 163 -5.71 -15.87 -0.14
CA ALA A 163 -5.41 -17.23 -0.59
C ALA A 163 -4.65 -17.26 -1.93
N ASP A 164 -5.01 -16.38 -2.86
CA ASP A 164 -4.32 -16.25 -4.15
C ASP A 164 -2.89 -15.76 -3.95
N LEU A 165 -2.69 -14.80 -3.05
CA LEU A 165 -1.37 -14.29 -2.73
C LEU A 165 -0.47 -15.36 -2.11
N HIS A 166 -0.98 -16.13 -1.15
CA HIS A 166 -0.23 -17.27 -0.59
C HIS A 166 0.09 -18.32 -1.67
N THR A 167 -0.87 -18.62 -2.55
CA THR A 167 -0.65 -19.54 -3.67
C THR A 167 0.44 -19.03 -4.62
N ALA A 168 0.45 -17.74 -4.93
CA ALA A 168 1.48 -17.12 -5.77
C ALA A 168 2.86 -17.13 -5.08
N LEU A 169 2.92 -16.92 -3.77
CA LEU A 169 4.15 -17.03 -2.98
C LEU A 169 4.69 -18.48 -2.92
N ASP A 170 3.80 -19.48 -2.92
CA ASP A 170 4.20 -20.89 -2.92
C ASP A 170 4.65 -21.38 -4.30
N THR A 171 3.92 -21.00 -5.34
CA THR A 171 4.05 -21.59 -6.68
C THR A 171 4.79 -20.69 -7.68
N GLY A 172 4.99 -19.41 -7.33
CA GLY A 172 5.50 -18.39 -8.23
C GLY A 172 4.53 -18.04 -9.38
N ARG A 173 3.25 -18.39 -9.27
CA ARG A 173 2.27 -18.22 -10.35
C ARG A 173 0.90 -17.77 -9.83
N TRP A 174 0.26 -16.89 -10.59
CA TRP A 174 -1.15 -16.56 -10.42
C TRP A 174 -2.04 -17.65 -11.04
N ALA A 175 -3.22 -17.86 -10.47
CA ALA A 175 -4.19 -18.82 -11.01
C ALA A 175 -4.81 -18.33 -12.33
N ASP A 176 -5.10 -17.04 -12.42
CA ASP A 176 -5.51 -16.36 -13.65
C ASP A 176 -4.26 -15.95 -14.45
N PRO A 177 -4.25 -16.12 -15.79
CA PRO A 177 -3.13 -15.70 -16.62
C PRO A 177 -2.86 -14.18 -16.61
N ARG A 178 -3.85 -13.36 -16.24
CA ARG A 178 -3.65 -11.91 -16.05
C ARG A 178 -2.91 -11.65 -14.74
N PRO A 179 -1.97 -10.67 -14.70
CA PRO A 179 -1.26 -10.34 -13.47
C PRO A 179 -2.21 -9.93 -12.34
N GLY A 180 -1.85 -10.22 -11.09
CA GLY A 180 -2.64 -9.83 -9.92
C GLY A 180 -2.66 -8.32 -9.67
N VAL A 181 -3.79 -7.83 -9.15
CA VAL A 181 -3.96 -6.48 -8.58
C VAL A 181 -4.62 -6.54 -7.20
N VAL A 182 -4.15 -5.68 -6.29
CA VAL A 182 -4.76 -5.41 -5.00
C VAL A 182 -5.18 -3.94 -4.95
N PRO A 183 -6.48 -3.64 -5.01
CA PRO A 183 -7.01 -2.36 -4.55
C PRO A 183 -6.92 -2.28 -3.03
N ALA A 184 -6.06 -1.42 -2.51
CA ALA A 184 -5.82 -1.23 -1.08
C ALA A 184 -6.43 0.10 -0.61
N PHE A 185 -7.22 0.04 0.46
CA PHE A 185 -7.91 1.16 1.08
C PHE A 185 -7.40 1.33 2.51
N PHE A 186 -6.67 2.40 2.74
CA PHE A 186 -6.05 2.72 4.03
C PHE A 186 -6.97 3.62 4.88
N ASP A 187 -6.53 3.89 6.10
CA ASP A 187 -7.08 4.91 7.01
C ASP A 187 -8.48 4.68 7.57
N GLY A 188 -9.24 3.71 7.08
CA GLY A 188 -10.51 3.36 7.69
C GLY A 188 -11.63 4.40 7.48
N PHE A 189 -11.54 5.22 6.44
CA PHE A 189 -12.59 6.19 6.11
C PHE A 189 -13.94 5.52 5.77
N ALA A 190 -15.04 6.14 6.18
CA ALA A 190 -16.41 5.73 5.88
C ALA A 190 -16.68 5.69 4.38
N SER A 191 -16.05 6.58 3.63
CA SER A 191 -16.12 6.65 2.17
C SER A 191 -15.63 5.35 1.51
N ALA A 192 -14.67 4.64 2.11
CA ALA A 192 -14.20 3.36 1.62
C ALA A 192 -15.31 2.29 1.61
N VAL A 193 -16.22 2.32 2.59
CA VAL A 193 -17.40 1.43 2.64
C VAL A 193 -18.53 1.94 1.74
N GLN A 194 -18.72 3.26 1.70
CA GLN A 194 -19.87 3.87 1.02
C GLN A 194 -19.68 3.94 -0.50
N VAL A 195 -18.43 4.03 -0.96
CA VAL A 195 -18.09 4.28 -2.37
C VAL A 195 -17.19 3.16 -2.89
N ALA A 196 -16.03 2.95 -2.28
CA ALA A 196 -15.01 2.07 -2.86
C ALA A 196 -15.41 0.59 -2.86
N ALA A 197 -15.86 0.06 -1.72
CA ALA A 197 -16.26 -1.35 -1.60
C ALA A 197 -17.39 -1.73 -2.58
N PRO A 198 -18.51 -0.97 -2.69
CA PRO A 198 -19.55 -1.23 -3.69
C PRO A 198 -19.02 -1.23 -5.12
N LEU A 199 -18.09 -0.34 -5.47
CA LEU A 199 -17.48 -0.33 -6.80
C LEU A 199 -16.56 -1.54 -7.03
N CYS A 200 -15.81 -1.97 -6.02
CA CYS A 200 -15.05 -3.22 -6.11
C CYS A 200 -15.98 -4.41 -6.35
N GLU A 201 -17.09 -4.50 -5.61
CA GLU A 201 -18.09 -5.56 -5.78
C GLU A 201 -18.74 -5.55 -7.17
N GLU A 202 -19.15 -4.38 -7.66
CA GLU A 202 -19.73 -4.18 -9.00
C GLU A 202 -18.79 -4.68 -10.09
N LEU A 203 -17.49 -4.44 -9.92
CA LEU A 203 -16.45 -4.75 -10.91
C LEU A 203 -15.79 -6.12 -10.69
N GLY A 204 -16.21 -6.89 -9.68
CA GLY A 204 -15.62 -8.19 -9.35
C GLY A 204 -14.19 -8.11 -8.80
N LEU A 205 -13.81 -6.99 -8.21
CA LEU A 205 -12.54 -6.78 -7.52
C LEU A 205 -12.64 -7.14 -6.03
N VAL A 206 -11.49 -7.45 -5.43
CA VAL A 206 -11.36 -7.70 -3.99
C VAL A 206 -10.54 -6.59 -3.36
N GLY A 207 -11.20 -5.70 -2.60
CA GLY A 207 -10.52 -4.67 -1.82
C GLY A 207 -9.77 -5.23 -0.61
N TRP A 208 -8.69 -4.56 -0.21
CA TRP A 208 -7.90 -4.82 0.99
C TRP A 208 -7.95 -3.59 1.90
N PHE A 209 -8.45 -3.74 3.13
CA PHE A 209 -8.75 -2.62 4.01
C PHE A 209 -7.80 -2.59 5.21
N TYR A 210 -7.22 -1.43 5.49
CA TYR A 210 -6.19 -1.22 6.52
C TYR A 210 -6.64 -0.12 7.50
N PRO A 211 -7.62 -0.38 8.39
CA PRO A 211 -8.13 0.64 9.30
C PRO A 211 -7.25 0.82 10.56
N PRO A 212 -6.90 2.06 10.95
CA PRO A 212 -6.43 2.37 12.30
C PRO A 212 -7.56 2.20 13.32
N THR A 213 -7.40 1.31 14.29
CA THR A 213 -8.55 0.88 15.12
C THR A 213 -9.10 1.98 16.03
N GLU A 214 -8.25 2.89 16.54
CA GLU A 214 -8.73 3.99 17.39
C GLU A 214 -9.50 5.05 16.59
N PHE A 215 -9.35 5.11 15.26
CA PHE A 215 -10.17 5.99 14.44
C PHE A 215 -11.62 5.52 14.36
N LEU A 216 -11.83 4.20 14.27
CA LEU A 216 -13.17 3.57 14.27
C LEU A 216 -13.85 3.70 15.65
N ASP A 217 -13.07 3.75 16.74
CA ASP A 217 -13.58 4.00 18.10
C ASP A 217 -13.83 5.49 18.38
N CYS A 218 -13.25 6.38 17.58
CA CYS A 218 -13.33 7.82 17.80
C CYS A 218 -14.75 8.34 17.54
N PRO A 219 -15.38 9.05 18.51
CA PRO A 219 -16.69 9.67 18.30
C PRO A 219 -16.69 10.63 17.10
N PRO A 220 -17.76 10.70 16.30
CA PRO A 220 -17.81 11.51 15.07
C PRO A 220 -17.36 12.97 15.24
N GLU A 221 -17.67 13.58 16.38
CA GLU A 221 -17.30 14.95 16.73
C GLU A 221 -15.80 15.14 17.03
N GLN A 222 -15.06 14.06 17.29
CA GLN A 222 -13.62 14.05 17.56
C GLN A 222 -12.79 13.57 16.36
N GLN A 223 -13.41 12.91 15.39
CA GLN A 223 -12.71 12.28 14.26
C GLN A 223 -11.86 13.25 13.43
N ARG A 224 -12.26 14.51 13.28
CA ARG A 224 -11.46 15.52 12.55
C ARG A 224 -10.17 15.85 13.28
N ALA A 225 -10.27 16.03 14.60
CA ALA A 225 -9.10 16.31 15.43
C ALA A 225 -8.18 15.10 15.48
N PHE A 226 -8.75 13.90 15.59
CA PHE A 226 -8.00 12.64 15.52
C PHE A 226 -7.25 12.52 14.19
N ALA A 227 -7.94 12.75 13.06
CA ALA A 227 -7.34 12.66 11.74
C ALA A 227 -6.18 13.63 11.55
N ALA A 228 -6.33 14.88 11.99
CA ALA A 228 -5.28 15.89 11.93
C ALA A 228 -4.08 15.56 12.86
N GLU A 229 -4.31 14.91 14.00
CA GLU A 229 -3.25 14.51 14.94
C GLU A 229 -2.47 13.28 14.45
N HIS A 230 -3.08 12.45 13.61
CA HIS A 230 -2.58 11.15 13.20
C HIS A 230 -2.34 11.03 11.69
N ASP A 231 -2.10 12.16 11.02
CA ASP A 231 -1.75 12.22 9.60
C ASP A 231 -2.72 11.42 8.70
N LEU A 232 -4.03 11.48 8.98
CA LEU A 232 -5.07 10.91 8.10
C LEU A 232 -5.53 11.99 7.12
N GLY A 233 -5.38 11.74 5.81
CA GLY A 233 -5.68 12.70 4.73
C GLY A 233 -7.18 12.98 4.58
N VAL A 234 -7.69 13.97 5.34
CA VAL A 234 -9.08 14.43 5.21
C VAL A 234 -9.18 15.50 4.14
N LEU A 235 -10.06 15.26 3.16
CA LEU A 235 -10.26 16.17 2.04
C LEU A 235 -10.98 17.44 2.47
N ASP A 236 -10.66 18.55 1.82
CA ASP A 236 -11.28 19.86 2.06
C ASP A 236 -12.82 19.81 2.03
N GLU A 237 -13.41 18.91 1.24
CA GLU A 237 -14.86 18.74 1.14
C GLU A 237 -15.48 17.92 2.27
N ASP A 238 -14.68 17.12 2.98
CA ASP A 238 -15.10 16.32 4.12
C ASP A 238 -14.85 17.06 5.47
N LEU A 239 -14.12 18.17 5.44
CA LEU A 239 -13.93 19.05 6.59
C LEU A 239 -15.24 19.69 7.10
N PRO A 240 -16.15 20.19 6.25
CA PRO A 240 -17.40 20.80 6.70
C PRO A 240 -18.46 19.76 7.04
N GLY A 241 -19.08 19.89 8.21
CA GLY A 241 -20.28 19.13 8.61
C GLY A 241 -20.04 18.09 9.71
N ASP A 242 -21.11 17.40 10.08
CA ASP A 242 -21.15 16.47 11.23
C ASP A 242 -21.17 14.99 10.82
N ALA A 243 -21.01 14.69 9.53
CA ALA A 243 -20.99 13.31 9.04
C ALA A 243 -19.77 12.55 9.58
N PRO A 244 -19.88 11.29 10.03
CA PRO A 244 -18.72 10.52 10.45
C PRO A 244 -17.69 10.37 9.31
N LEU A 245 -16.41 10.59 9.62
CA LEU A 245 -15.28 10.33 8.72
C LEU A 245 -14.87 8.87 8.72
N ALA A 246 -14.90 8.19 9.87
CA ALA A 246 -14.48 6.80 9.99
C ALA A 246 -15.64 5.84 9.71
N MET A 247 -15.34 4.68 9.13
CA MET A 247 -16.28 3.56 9.09
C MET A 247 -16.59 3.06 10.50
N THR A 248 -17.69 2.33 10.66
CA THR A 248 -18.02 1.68 11.93
C THR A 248 -17.42 0.27 12.02
N TRP A 249 -17.39 -0.30 13.24
CA TRP A 249 -17.03 -1.70 13.42
C TRP A 249 -17.99 -2.67 12.73
N ASP A 250 -19.29 -2.31 12.63
CA ASP A 250 -20.28 -3.11 11.93
C ASP A 250 -20.01 -3.10 10.41
N ASP A 251 -19.64 -1.94 9.85
CA ASP A 251 -19.20 -1.84 8.46
C ASP A 251 -17.97 -2.72 8.20
N LEU A 252 -16.98 -2.71 9.10
CA LEU A 252 -15.78 -3.53 8.96
C LEU A 252 -16.08 -5.03 9.04
N ALA A 253 -16.99 -5.44 9.93
CA ALA A 253 -17.43 -6.83 10.03
C ALA A 253 -18.12 -7.29 8.73
N ASP A 254 -18.96 -6.43 8.14
CA ASP A 254 -19.64 -6.68 6.87
C ASP A 254 -18.65 -6.73 5.68
N LEU A 255 -17.68 -5.81 5.64
CA LEU A 255 -16.59 -5.82 4.65
C LEU A 255 -15.81 -7.13 4.70
N ALA A 256 -15.48 -7.64 5.90
CA ALA A 256 -14.68 -8.85 6.06
C ALA A 256 -15.32 -10.12 5.46
N GLY A 257 -16.63 -10.11 5.20
CA GLY A 257 -17.33 -11.20 4.51
C GLY A 257 -17.03 -11.28 3.01
N ARG A 258 -16.60 -10.18 2.38
CA ARG A 258 -16.42 -10.04 0.92
C ARG A 258 -15.02 -9.55 0.51
N HIS A 259 -14.31 -8.93 1.44
CA HIS A 259 -13.02 -8.28 1.23
C HIS A 259 -11.98 -8.74 2.24
N VAL A 260 -10.74 -8.32 2.03
CA VAL A 260 -9.62 -8.64 2.92
C VAL A 260 -9.44 -7.52 3.95
N VAL A 261 -9.28 -7.87 5.22
CA VAL A 261 -8.99 -6.92 6.30
C VAL A 261 -7.59 -7.18 6.83
N CYS A 262 -6.81 -6.11 6.95
CA CYS A 262 -5.44 -6.08 7.43
C CYS A 262 -5.33 -5.17 8.66
N GLY A 263 -4.20 -5.24 9.37
CA GLY A 263 -3.90 -4.35 10.48
C GLY A 263 -3.14 -3.10 10.04
N HIS A 264 -3.44 -1.98 10.68
CA HIS A 264 -2.83 -0.68 10.38
C HIS A 264 -2.59 0.19 11.63
N SER A 265 -2.12 -0.47 12.69
CA SER A 265 -1.93 0.11 14.03
C SER A 265 -3.20 0.67 14.68
N ALA A 266 -3.08 1.30 15.85
CA ALA A 266 -4.20 1.93 16.53
C ALA A 266 -4.46 3.33 15.99
N THR A 267 -3.40 4.14 15.91
CA THR A 267 -3.47 5.59 15.65
C THR A 267 -2.73 5.99 14.40
N HIS A 268 -2.61 5.11 13.41
CA HIS A 268 -1.83 5.38 12.19
C HIS A 268 -0.33 5.63 12.50
N ALA A 269 0.25 4.79 13.35
CA ALA A 269 1.63 4.90 13.79
C ALA A 269 2.64 4.40 12.73
N SER A 270 3.83 4.99 12.71
CA SER A 270 4.99 4.42 12.01
C SER A 270 5.63 3.30 12.87
N SER A 271 6.33 2.36 12.24
CA SER A 271 7.11 1.34 12.98
C SER A 271 8.11 2.00 13.95
N ALA A 272 8.77 3.09 13.51
CA ALA A 272 9.81 3.78 14.27
C ALA A 272 9.30 4.47 15.56
N SER A 273 8.00 4.75 15.64
CA SER A 273 7.36 5.32 16.81
C SER A 273 7.10 4.29 17.92
N VAL A 274 7.07 2.99 17.60
CA VAL A 274 6.71 1.91 18.53
C VAL A 274 7.97 1.35 19.21
N ARG A 275 8.27 1.83 20.43
CA ARG A 275 9.56 1.55 21.08
C ARG A 275 9.45 0.83 22.42
N THR A 276 8.34 1.00 23.13
CA THR A 276 8.14 0.45 24.46
C THR A 276 7.10 -0.67 24.47
N PRO A 277 7.08 -1.53 25.50
CA PRO A 277 6.01 -2.51 25.65
C PRO A 277 4.60 -1.91 25.69
N ALA A 278 4.46 -0.69 26.21
CA ALA A 278 3.18 0.02 26.22
C ALA A 278 2.77 0.47 24.80
N ASP A 279 3.73 0.91 23.99
CA ASP A 279 3.48 1.24 22.58
C ASP A 279 3.09 -0.02 21.80
N VAL A 280 3.78 -1.14 22.02
CA VAL A 280 3.44 -2.43 21.39
C VAL A 280 2.04 -2.89 21.78
N ASP A 281 1.69 -2.81 23.06
CA ASP A 281 0.35 -3.16 23.53
C ASP A 281 -0.72 -2.29 22.87
N ARG A 282 -0.54 -0.97 22.87
CA ARG A 282 -1.50 -0.01 22.29
C ARG A 282 -1.58 -0.11 20.77
N GLN A 283 -0.45 -0.07 20.07
CA GLN A 283 -0.39 0.10 18.61
C GLN A 283 -0.46 -1.22 17.86
N VAL A 284 -0.22 -2.37 18.50
CA VAL A 284 -0.19 -3.67 17.81
C VAL A 284 -1.16 -4.66 18.43
N LEU A 285 -0.95 -5.03 19.70
CA LEU A 285 -1.63 -6.18 20.27
C LEU A 285 -3.13 -5.94 20.46
N ARG A 286 -3.52 -4.78 21.00
CA ARG A 286 -4.94 -4.41 21.15
C ARG A 286 -5.65 -4.27 19.80
N PRO A 287 -5.10 -3.54 18.80
CA PRO A 287 -5.67 -3.49 17.45
C PRO A 287 -5.86 -4.87 16.83
N LEU A 288 -4.84 -5.73 16.89
CA LEU A 288 -4.93 -7.09 16.34
C LEU A 288 -6.01 -7.93 17.04
N ALA A 289 -6.09 -7.85 18.37
CA ALA A 289 -7.12 -8.55 19.14
C ALA A 289 -8.52 -8.04 18.76
N ARG A 290 -8.70 -6.71 18.65
CA ARG A 290 -9.97 -6.10 18.31
C ARG A 290 -10.42 -6.43 16.88
N LEU A 291 -9.52 -6.32 15.91
CA LEU A 291 -9.79 -6.73 14.53
C LEU A 291 -10.18 -8.21 14.49
N THR A 292 -9.43 -9.07 15.18
CA THR A 292 -9.70 -10.51 15.22
C THR A 292 -11.08 -10.84 15.80
N GLU A 293 -11.47 -10.14 16.87
CA GLU A 293 -12.80 -10.26 17.47
C GLU A 293 -13.90 -9.90 16.47
N VAL A 294 -13.76 -8.75 15.80
CA VAL A 294 -14.80 -8.21 14.90
C VAL A 294 -14.94 -9.04 13.62
N ILE A 295 -13.82 -9.44 13.00
CA ILE A 295 -13.85 -10.17 11.73
C ILE A 295 -13.92 -11.70 11.91
N GLY A 296 -13.83 -12.19 13.15
CA GLY A 296 -13.91 -13.62 13.50
C GLY A 296 -12.70 -14.46 13.07
N ARG A 297 -11.65 -13.84 12.54
CA ARG A 297 -10.40 -14.47 12.09
C ARG A 297 -9.24 -13.49 12.24
N ARG A 298 -8.01 -13.98 12.15
CA ARG A 298 -6.83 -13.09 12.17
C ARG A 298 -6.83 -12.19 10.91
N PRO A 299 -6.44 -10.90 11.01
CA PRO A 299 -6.19 -10.06 9.83
C PRO A 299 -5.18 -10.71 8.88
N ALA A 300 -5.37 -10.54 7.57
CA ALA A 300 -4.55 -11.21 6.56
C ALA A 300 -3.10 -10.73 6.57
N GLY A 301 -2.89 -9.44 6.78
CA GLY A 301 -1.58 -8.81 6.78
C GLY A 301 -1.49 -7.57 7.66
N TRP A 302 -0.33 -6.93 7.62
CA TRP A 302 -0.03 -5.71 8.37
C TRP A 302 0.67 -4.67 7.48
N ALA A 303 0.36 -3.40 7.71
CA ALA A 303 1.09 -2.27 7.15
C ALA A 303 1.29 -1.20 8.23
N TRP A 304 2.44 -0.51 8.22
CA TRP A 304 2.64 0.70 9.01
C TRP A 304 2.36 1.95 8.17
N LEU A 305 2.09 3.07 8.85
CA LEU A 305 2.13 4.38 8.21
C LEU A 305 3.49 4.57 7.48
N GLY A 306 3.44 5.05 6.24
CA GLY A 306 4.61 5.21 5.38
C GLY A 306 5.13 3.93 4.72
N GLY A 307 4.47 2.78 4.94
CA GLY A 307 4.74 1.52 4.26
C GLY A 307 6.17 1.02 4.46
N THR A 308 6.66 1.04 5.70
CA THR A 308 8.04 0.65 6.02
C THR A 308 8.29 -0.86 5.83
N PRO A 309 9.47 -1.26 5.34
CA PRO A 309 9.88 -2.67 5.31
C PRO A 309 9.87 -3.31 6.70
N PHE A 310 9.71 -4.63 6.74
CA PHE A 310 9.74 -5.39 7.99
C PHE A 310 11.14 -5.42 8.61
N ASP A 311 11.25 -5.05 9.88
CA ASP A 311 12.46 -5.18 10.69
C ASP A 311 12.20 -6.07 11.91
N PRO A 312 12.74 -7.31 11.96
CA PRO A 312 12.56 -8.18 13.12
C PRO A 312 13.20 -7.66 14.42
N ALA A 313 14.06 -6.63 14.35
CA ALA A 313 14.60 -5.98 15.53
C ALA A 313 13.68 -4.87 16.09
N ALA A 314 12.70 -4.40 15.30
CA ALA A 314 11.73 -3.41 15.76
C ALA A 314 10.67 -4.07 16.67
N PRO A 315 10.39 -3.51 17.87
CA PRO A 315 9.46 -4.13 18.82
C PRO A 315 8.05 -4.35 18.27
N GLY A 316 7.51 -3.39 17.50
CA GLY A 316 6.20 -3.49 16.89
C GLY A 316 6.12 -4.62 15.85
N ASP A 317 7.08 -4.65 14.93
CA ASP A 317 7.20 -5.64 13.87
C ASP A 317 7.31 -7.06 14.43
N ALA A 318 8.18 -7.26 15.43
CA ALA A 318 8.32 -8.54 16.11
C ALA A 318 6.98 -8.99 16.73
N ALA A 319 6.25 -8.08 17.41
CA ALA A 319 4.97 -8.39 18.01
C ALA A 319 3.88 -8.75 16.99
N VAL A 320 3.87 -8.10 15.81
CA VAL A 320 2.98 -8.46 14.69
C VAL A 320 3.27 -9.89 14.22
N ALA A 321 4.55 -10.22 14.01
CA ALA A 321 4.98 -11.55 13.56
C ALA A 321 4.66 -12.63 14.62
N GLU A 322 4.92 -12.37 15.90
CA GLU A 322 4.61 -13.27 17.01
C GLU A 322 3.11 -13.48 17.21
N SER A 323 2.29 -12.49 16.85
CA SER A 323 0.83 -12.62 16.77
C SER A 323 0.38 -13.50 15.60
N GLY A 324 1.33 -13.95 14.78
CA GLY A 324 1.18 -14.88 13.66
C GLY A 324 0.56 -14.28 12.42
N ILE A 325 0.65 -12.96 12.25
CA ILE A 325 0.37 -12.32 10.96
C ILE A 325 1.41 -12.79 9.96
N ARG A 326 0.95 -13.23 8.78
CA ARG A 326 1.81 -13.89 7.79
C ARG A 326 2.20 -13.01 6.62
N LEU A 327 1.52 -11.89 6.42
CA LEU A 327 1.77 -10.98 5.30
C LEU A 327 2.14 -9.60 5.83
N TRP A 328 3.23 -9.06 5.30
CA TRP A 328 3.68 -7.71 5.57
C TRP A 328 3.59 -6.89 4.30
N THR A 329 2.91 -5.74 4.35
CA THR A 329 2.77 -4.83 3.21
C THR A 329 3.65 -3.60 3.46
N SER A 330 4.65 -3.42 2.60
CA SER A 330 5.45 -2.20 2.50
C SER A 330 5.25 -1.56 1.13
N ASN A 331 5.78 -0.36 0.94
CA ASN A 331 5.72 0.29 -0.37
C ASN A 331 6.69 -0.30 -1.41
N ALA A 332 7.56 -1.24 -1.02
CA ALA A 332 8.45 -1.93 -1.95
C ALA A 332 8.10 -3.42 -2.14
N ALA A 333 7.42 -4.03 -1.16
CA ALA A 333 7.16 -5.46 -1.18
C ALA A 333 5.89 -5.85 -0.40
N VAL A 334 5.30 -6.97 -0.81
CA VAL A 334 4.51 -7.82 0.08
C VAL A 334 5.35 -9.03 0.47
N GLU A 335 5.63 -9.17 1.76
CA GLU A 335 6.54 -10.16 2.30
C GLU A 335 5.79 -11.20 3.15
N ARG A 336 6.04 -12.48 2.89
CA ARG A 336 5.60 -13.56 3.77
C ARG A 336 6.51 -13.69 4.99
N LEU A 337 5.91 -13.54 6.17
CA LEU A 337 6.54 -13.77 7.46
C LEU A 337 6.45 -15.25 7.86
N ARG A 338 7.23 -15.64 8.88
CA ARG A 338 7.30 -17.03 9.37
C ARG A 338 6.12 -17.40 10.26
#